data_AF-A0A3D4IJZ0-F1
#
_entry.id   AF-A0A3D4IJZ0-F1
#
_cell.length_a   1.000
_cell.length_b   1.000
_cell.length_c   1.000
_cell.angle_alpha   90.00
_cell.angle_beta   90.00
_cell.angle_gamma   90.00
#
_symmetry.space_group_name_H-M   'P 1'
#
loop_
_entity.id
_entity.type
_entity.pdbx_description
1 polymer ?
#
loop_
_entity_poly.entity_id
_entity_poly.type
_entity_poly.pdbx_seq_one_letter_code
_entity_poly.pdbx_strand_id
1 'polypeptide(L)'
;MALKSANQAIRWLQRIGILVWTSGAAIFVREVLKSFFNFKTEEGALANGARVANTAARFGTYVAIDYGLWFVSIGIYTTAKTIGLSFFWIFVAIWVYEFIVAGAFIVFYTRTGEDLSLGVDFRRAMDTIQEKSRLAGYLAMAPIIVRAIVWTGPEKIVTFFRKEIGTVPRTIAVLLVLTAIQALIWTVLYELGYGLVME
;
A
#
# COMPACT_ATOMS: atom_id res chain seq x y z
N MET A 1 -10.07 -3.69 -51.85
CA MET A 1 -9.16 -2.52 -51.68
C MET A 1 -8.80 -2.27 -50.21
N ALA A 2 -9.72 -2.46 -49.24
CA ALA A 2 -9.48 -2.24 -47.79
C ALA A 2 -8.42 -3.15 -47.12
N LEU A 3 -8.20 -4.38 -47.60
CA LEU A 3 -7.19 -5.29 -47.03
C LEU A 3 -5.73 -4.87 -47.28
N LYS A 4 -5.46 -4.11 -48.35
CA LYS A 4 -4.11 -3.60 -48.64
C LYS A 4 -3.75 -2.40 -47.75
N SER A 5 -4.71 -1.55 -47.38
CA SER A 5 -4.47 -0.41 -46.49
C SER A 5 -4.24 -0.83 -45.04
N ALA A 6 -4.96 -1.85 -44.54
CA ALA A 6 -4.74 -2.41 -43.21
C ALA A 6 -3.31 -3.00 -43.05
N ASN A 7 -2.85 -3.77 -44.04
CA ASN A 7 -1.50 -4.36 -44.03
C ASN A 7 -0.37 -3.34 -44.22
N GLN A 8 -0.65 -2.15 -44.75
CA GLN A 8 0.30 -1.03 -44.76
C GLN A 8 0.31 -0.30 -43.41
N ALA A 9 -0.85 -0.07 -42.80
CA ALA A 9 -0.97 0.54 -41.48
C ALA A 9 -0.26 -0.28 -40.38
N ILE A 10 -0.41 -1.61 -40.38
CA ILE A 10 0.28 -2.52 -39.45
C ILE A 10 1.81 -2.43 -39.62
N ARG A 11 2.31 -2.42 -40.86
CA ARG A 11 3.75 -2.28 -41.14
C ARG A 11 4.28 -0.90 -40.75
N TRP A 12 3.47 0.15 -40.90
CA TRP A 12 3.81 1.50 -40.45
C TRP A 12 3.86 1.58 -38.91
N LEU A 13 2.90 1.00 -38.20
CA LEU A 13 2.87 0.93 -36.73
C LEU A 13 4.02 0.08 -36.15
N GLN A 14 4.45 -0.97 -36.86
CA GLN A 14 5.67 -1.73 -36.53
C GLN A 14 6.93 -0.89 -36.75
N ARG A 15 6.98 -0.05 -37.79
CA ARG A 15 8.12 0.84 -38.09
C ARG A 15 8.25 2.03 -37.15
N ILE A 16 7.14 2.60 -36.66
CA ILE A 16 7.18 3.67 -35.62
C ILE A 16 7.51 3.09 -34.24
N GLY A 17 7.69 1.77 -34.11
CA GLY A 17 8.03 1.12 -32.83
C GLY A 17 6.88 1.06 -31.84
N ILE A 18 5.72 1.67 -32.11
CA ILE A 18 4.54 1.70 -31.23
C ILE A 18 4.03 0.29 -30.94
N LEU A 19 4.01 -0.61 -31.93
CA LEU A 19 3.59 -2.01 -31.74
C LEU A 19 4.60 -2.80 -30.88
N VAL A 20 5.89 -2.49 -31.00
CA VAL A 20 6.97 -3.13 -30.23
C VAL A 20 6.99 -2.59 -28.78
N TRP A 21 6.75 -1.30 -28.61
CA TRP A 21 6.64 -0.65 -27.30
C TRP A 21 5.38 -1.07 -26.54
N THR A 22 4.23 -1.15 -27.22
CA THR A 22 2.97 -1.58 -26.60
C THR A 22 3.00 -3.07 -26.25
N SER A 23 3.61 -3.92 -27.08
CA SER A 23 3.83 -5.33 -26.73
C SER A 23 4.86 -5.49 -25.61
N GLY A 24 5.96 -4.73 -25.61
CA GLY A 24 6.94 -4.73 -24.53
C GLY A 24 6.35 -4.25 -23.19
N ALA A 25 5.58 -3.17 -23.21
CA ALA A 25 4.88 -2.65 -22.04
C ALA A 25 3.82 -3.64 -21.54
N ALA A 26 3.04 -4.27 -22.43
CA ALA A 26 2.06 -5.27 -22.04
C ALA A 26 2.70 -6.52 -21.41
N ILE A 27 3.85 -6.97 -21.95
CA ILE A 27 4.62 -8.08 -21.38
C ILE A 27 5.13 -7.70 -19.99
N PHE A 28 5.72 -6.50 -19.85
CA PHE A 28 6.21 -6.01 -18.56
C PHE A 28 5.11 -5.88 -17.52
N VAL A 29 3.97 -5.27 -17.86
CA VAL A 29 2.81 -5.18 -16.97
C VAL A 29 2.32 -6.56 -16.56
N ARG A 30 2.28 -7.52 -17.50
CA ARG A 30 1.92 -8.90 -17.21
C ARG A 30 2.91 -9.57 -16.25
N GLU A 31 4.21 -9.34 -16.39
CA GLU A 31 5.24 -9.83 -15.45
C GLU A 31 5.04 -9.26 -14.04
N VAL A 32 4.79 -7.95 -13.94
CA VAL A 32 4.52 -7.27 -12.67
C VAL A 32 3.25 -7.79 -12.01
N LEU A 33 2.16 -7.97 -12.77
CA LEU A 33 0.91 -8.53 -12.24
C LEU A 33 1.06 -9.99 -11.81
N LYS A 34 1.79 -10.80 -12.60
CA LYS A 34 2.13 -12.18 -12.21
C LYS A 34 2.90 -12.22 -10.90
N SER A 35 3.86 -11.31 -10.72
CA SER A 35 4.64 -11.20 -9.48
C SER A 35 3.78 -10.74 -8.30
N PHE A 36 2.94 -9.72 -8.51
CA PHE A 36 2.02 -9.20 -7.51
C PHE A 36 1.07 -10.29 -6.98
N PHE A 37 0.36 -10.99 -7.87
CA PHE A 37 -0.55 -12.08 -7.50
C PHE A 37 0.16 -13.42 -7.23
N ASN A 38 1.49 -13.48 -7.41
CA ASN A 38 2.32 -14.66 -7.21
C ASN A 38 1.86 -15.89 -8.02
N PHE A 39 1.50 -15.69 -9.27
CA PHE A 39 1.09 -16.78 -10.16
C PHE A 39 2.27 -17.70 -10.46
N LYS A 40 2.11 -19.00 -10.24
CA LYS A 40 3.12 -19.99 -10.65
C LYS A 40 2.89 -20.39 -12.12
N THR A 41 3.96 -20.70 -12.83
CA THR A 41 3.95 -21.00 -14.27
C THR A 41 3.10 -22.22 -14.64
N GLU A 42 2.84 -23.12 -13.68
CA GLU A 42 2.09 -24.37 -13.88
C GLU A 42 0.64 -24.29 -13.36
N GLU A 43 0.22 -23.15 -12.78
CA GLU A 43 -1.12 -23.02 -12.19
C GLU A 43 -2.19 -22.73 -13.26
N GLY A 44 -3.26 -23.52 -13.25
CA GLY A 44 -4.43 -23.33 -14.12
C GLY A 44 -5.25 -22.08 -13.79
N ALA A 45 -6.19 -21.72 -14.68
CA ALA A 45 -7.00 -20.50 -14.57
C ALA A 45 -7.78 -20.39 -13.24
N LEU A 46 -8.27 -21.51 -12.71
CA LEU A 46 -9.03 -21.54 -11.46
C LEU A 46 -8.19 -21.18 -10.23
N ALA A 47 -6.95 -21.68 -10.16
CA ALA A 47 -6.01 -21.34 -9.08
C ALA A 47 -5.58 -19.87 -9.15
N ASN A 48 -5.31 -19.36 -10.35
CA ASN A 48 -5.00 -17.95 -10.56
C ASN A 48 -6.19 -17.06 -10.17
N GLY A 49 -7.42 -17.45 -10.54
CA GLY A 49 -8.64 -16.76 -10.15
C GLY A 49 -8.83 -16.71 -8.63
N ALA A 50 -8.59 -17.82 -7.93
CA ALA A 50 -8.66 -17.88 -6.47
C ALA A 50 -7.66 -16.93 -5.79
N ARG A 51 -6.44 -16.78 -6.32
CA ARG A 51 -5.44 -15.83 -5.79
C ARG A 51 -5.86 -14.38 -5.97
N VAL A 52 -6.42 -14.04 -7.13
CA VAL A 52 -6.97 -12.69 -7.37
C VAL A 52 -8.13 -12.42 -6.42
N ALA A 53 -9.05 -13.37 -6.26
CA ALA A 53 -10.17 -13.25 -5.33
C ALA A 53 -9.70 -13.09 -3.88
N ASN A 54 -8.72 -13.89 -3.43
CA ASN A 54 -8.13 -13.77 -2.09
C ASN A 54 -7.45 -12.41 -1.90
N THR A 55 -6.73 -11.92 -2.90
CA THR A 55 -6.10 -10.59 -2.86
C THR A 55 -7.14 -9.48 -2.75
N ALA A 56 -8.21 -9.56 -3.54
CA ALA A 56 -9.31 -8.61 -3.48
C ALA A 56 -10.04 -8.66 -2.12
N ALA A 57 -10.26 -9.86 -1.58
CA ALA A 57 -10.88 -10.05 -0.27
C ALA A 57 -10.02 -9.44 0.84
N ARG A 58 -8.72 -9.77 0.90
CA ARG A 58 -7.78 -9.19 1.88
C ARG A 58 -7.73 -7.67 1.79
N PHE A 59 -7.67 -7.11 0.59
CA PHE A 59 -7.69 -5.67 0.38
C PHE A 59 -9.01 -5.04 0.83
N GLY A 60 -10.14 -5.63 0.47
CA GLY A 60 -11.45 -5.14 0.88
C GLY A 60 -11.62 -5.16 2.40
N THR A 61 -11.20 -6.25 3.05
CA THR A 61 -11.19 -6.37 4.51
C THR A 61 -10.29 -5.32 5.14
N TYR A 62 -9.09 -5.12 4.61
CA TYR A 62 -8.16 -4.11 5.10
C TYR A 62 -8.76 -2.70 5.00
N VAL A 63 -9.31 -2.32 3.84
CA VAL A 63 -9.96 -1.02 3.65
C VAL A 63 -11.13 -0.83 4.62
N ALA A 64 -11.98 -1.85 4.80
CA ALA A 64 -13.10 -1.76 5.73
C ALA A 64 -12.64 -1.55 7.19
N ILE A 65 -11.60 -2.27 7.61
CA ILE A 65 -11.01 -2.11 8.95
C ILE A 65 -10.35 -0.74 9.09
N ASP A 66 -9.58 -0.31 8.09
CA ASP A 66 -8.86 0.98 8.07
C ASP A 66 -9.81 2.17 8.27
N TYR A 67 -10.92 2.22 7.51
CA TYR A 67 -11.95 3.25 7.72
C TYR A 67 -12.61 3.15 9.10
N GLY A 68 -12.83 1.95 9.63
CA GLY A 68 -13.36 1.76 10.98
C GLY A 68 -12.42 2.33 12.05
N LEU A 69 -11.12 2.05 11.93
CA LEU A 69 -10.08 2.55 12.83
C LEU A 69 -9.93 4.08 12.73
N TRP A 70 -10.06 4.64 11.53
CA TRP A 70 -10.07 6.07 11.32
C TRP A 70 -11.20 6.78 12.08
N PHE A 71 -12.42 6.23 12.10
CA PHE A 71 -13.51 6.77 12.91
C PHE A 71 -13.22 6.73 14.42
N VAL A 72 -12.52 5.69 14.89
CA VAL A 72 -12.08 5.62 16.29
C VAL A 72 -11.06 6.72 16.58
N SER A 73 -10.12 6.96 15.67
CA SER A 73 -9.14 8.05 15.80
C SER A 73 -9.80 9.44 15.88
N ILE A 74 -10.81 9.70 15.04
CA ILE A 74 -11.64 10.92 15.13
C ILE A 74 -12.37 11.00 16.48
N GLY A 75 -12.91 9.87 16.96
CA GLY A 75 -13.58 9.79 18.25
C GLY A 75 -12.64 10.13 19.41
N ILE A 76 -11.43 9.55 19.43
CA ILE A 76 -10.38 9.87 20.41
C ILE A 76 -10.08 11.37 20.38
N TYR A 77 -9.82 11.93 19.20
CA TYR A 77 -9.53 13.35 19.04
C TYR A 77 -10.66 14.23 19.61
N THR A 78 -11.89 13.97 19.16
CA THR A 78 -13.06 14.79 19.51
C THR A 78 -13.35 14.74 21.01
N THR A 79 -13.33 13.55 21.61
CA THR A 79 -13.50 13.38 23.06
C THR A 79 -12.38 14.03 23.85
N ALA A 80 -11.13 13.91 23.40
CA ALA A 80 -9.99 14.52 24.07
C ALA A 80 -10.05 16.06 24.01
N LYS A 81 -10.53 16.61 22.89
CA LYS A 81 -10.72 18.06 22.73
C LYS A 81 -11.86 18.59 23.60
N THR A 82 -12.98 17.86 23.70
CA THR A 82 -14.14 18.32 24.50
C THR A 82 -13.87 18.36 25.99
N ILE A 83 -13.00 17.49 26.50
CA ILE A 83 -12.53 17.53 27.90
C ILE A 83 -11.37 18.51 28.13
N GLY A 84 -10.95 19.27 27.10
CA GLY A 84 -9.95 20.32 27.21
C GLY A 84 -8.49 19.84 27.23
N LEU A 85 -8.18 18.65 26.69
CA LEU A 85 -6.79 18.22 26.59
C LEU A 85 -5.99 19.09 25.60
N SER A 86 -4.75 19.39 25.96
CA SER A 86 -3.81 20.08 25.07
C SER A 86 -3.43 19.19 23.87
N PHE A 87 -3.08 19.81 22.75
CA PHE A 87 -2.61 19.15 21.53
C PHE A 87 -1.63 18.00 21.78
N PHE A 88 -0.64 18.20 22.67
CA PHE A 88 0.37 17.18 22.99
C PHE A 88 -0.25 15.88 23.52
N TRP A 89 -1.22 15.96 24.43
CA TRP A 89 -1.88 14.79 25.01
C TRP A 89 -2.81 14.09 24.02
N ILE A 90 -3.45 14.85 23.13
CA ILE A 90 -4.26 14.30 22.04
C ILE A 90 -3.36 13.53 21.06
N PHE A 91 -2.24 14.14 20.67
CA PHE A 91 -1.22 13.50 19.84
C PHE A 91 -0.71 12.19 20.45
N VAL A 92 -0.37 12.19 21.75
CA VAL A 92 0.10 10.97 22.43
C VAL A 92 -0.98 9.88 22.43
N ALA A 93 -2.25 10.24 22.67
CA ALA A 93 -3.35 9.28 22.67
C ALA A 93 -3.54 8.62 21.29
N ILE A 94 -3.56 9.43 20.21
CA ILE A 94 -3.65 8.93 18.84
C ILE A 94 -2.41 8.10 18.50
N TRP A 95 -1.21 8.54 18.87
CA TRP A 95 0.02 7.81 18.61
C TRP A 95 0.05 6.42 19.27
N VAL A 96 -0.33 6.33 20.54
CA VAL A 96 -0.41 5.04 21.25
C VAL A 96 -1.46 4.13 20.59
N TYR A 97 -2.61 4.68 20.22
CA TYR A 97 -3.65 3.96 19.51
C TYR A 97 -3.15 3.40 18.16
N GLU A 98 -2.57 4.25 17.31
CA GLU A 98 -2.00 3.87 16.01
C GLU A 98 -0.90 2.82 16.16
N PHE A 99 -0.05 2.94 17.20
CA PHE A 99 0.98 1.95 17.50
C PHE A 99 0.40 0.57 17.86
N ILE A 100 -0.64 0.53 18.70
CA ILE A 100 -1.33 -0.71 19.07
C ILE A 100 -1.97 -1.35 17.84
N VAL A 101 -2.66 -0.56 17.02
CA VAL A 101 -3.32 -1.00 15.80
C VAL A 101 -2.32 -1.58 14.79
N ALA A 102 -1.27 -0.84 14.47
CA ALA A 102 -0.23 -1.30 13.55
C ALA A 102 0.48 -2.56 14.08
N GLY A 103 0.71 -2.62 15.40
CA GLY A 103 1.19 -3.81 16.09
C GLY A 103 0.26 -5.01 15.93
N ALA A 104 -1.06 -4.82 16.05
CA ALA A 104 -2.05 -5.88 15.89
C ALA A 104 -2.04 -6.46 14.47
N PHE A 105 -1.92 -5.64 13.43
CA PHE A 105 -1.77 -6.12 12.05
C PHE A 105 -0.49 -6.94 11.85
N ILE A 106 0.62 -6.52 12.43
CA ILE A 106 1.88 -7.26 12.35
C ILE A 106 1.76 -8.59 13.09
N VAL A 107 1.18 -8.60 14.29
CA VAL A 107 0.93 -9.83 15.04
C VAL A 107 0.03 -10.76 14.24
N PHE A 108 -1.07 -10.25 13.66
CA PHE A 108 -1.96 -11.02 12.79
C PHE A 108 -1.17 -11.67 11.65
N TYR A 109 -0.39 -10.88 10.91
CA TYR A 109 0.44 -11.38 9.82
C TYR A 109 1.44 -12.45 10.28
N THR A 110 2.11 -12.26 11.43
CA THR A 110 3.05 -13.27 11.95
C THR A 110 2.38 -14.57 12.37
N ARG A 111 1.09 -14.52 12.75
CA ARG A 111 0.32 -15.69 13.22
C ARG A 111 -0.36 -16.44 12.08
N THR A 112 -0.90 -15.73 11.11
CA THR A 112 -1.69 -16.32 10.01
C THR A 112 -0.86 -16.50 8.74
N GLY A 113 0.24 -15.77 8.59
CA GLY A 113 0.99 -15.67 7.35
C GLY A 113 0.31 -14.79 6.29
N GLU A 114 -0.88 -14.27 6.57
CA GLU A 114 -1.68 -13.49 5.64
C GLU A 114 -1.49 -11.98 5.88
N ASP A 115 -1.00 -11.29 4.86
CA ASP A 115 -0.81 -9.84 4.88
C ASP A 115 -2.05 -9.14 4.31
N LEU A 116 -2.87 -8.57 5.19
CA LEU A 116 -4.07 -7.83 4.80
C LEU A 116 -3.73 -6.52 4.06
N SER A 117 -2.62 -5.87 4.42
CA SER A 117 -2.19 -4.58 3.86
C SER A 117 -1.64 -4.69 2.43
N LEU A 118 -1.43 -5.94 1.97
CA LEU A 118 -0.78 -6.30 0.70
C LEU A 118 0.67 -5.81 0.58
N GLY A 119 1.34 -5.43 1.67
CA GLY A 119 2.72 -4.95 1.66
C GLY A 119 3.69 -5.94 1.01
N VAL A 120 3.53 -7.24 1.27
CA VAL A 120 4.32 -8.31 0.64
C VAL A 120 4.03 -8.42 -0.85
N ASP A 121 2.77 -8.34 -1.26
CA ASP A 121 2.36 -8.40 -2.67
C ASP A 121 2.93 -7.22 -3.46
N PHE A 122 2.83 -6.01 -2.91
CA PHE A 122 3.45 -4.81 -3.47
C PHE A 122 4.97 -4.94 -3.53
N ARG A 123 5.60 -5.50 -2.49
CA ARG A 123 7.06 -5.67 -2.49
C ARG A 123 7.53 -6.59 -3.60
N ARG A 124 6.84 -7.71 -3.85
CA ARG A 124 7.16 -8.62 -4.96
C ARG A 124 7.06 -7.92 -6.32
N ALA A 125 5.98 -7.17 -6.52
CA ALA A 125 5.81 -6.39 -7.74
C ALA A 125 6.95 -5.38 -7.93
N MET A 126 7.35 -4.68 -6.87
CA MET A 126 8.44 -3.71 -6.92
C MET A 126 9.81 -4.35 -7.16
N ASP A 127 10.09 -5.49 -6.51
CA ASP A 127 11.32 -6.26 -6.73
C ASP A 127 11.44 -6.62 -8.24
N THR A 128 10.35 -7.05 -8.89
CA THR A 128 10.32 -7.33 -10.34
C THR A 128 10.56 -6.09 -11.21
N ILE A 129 10.02 -4.94 -10.84
CA ILE A 129 10.31 -3.68 -11.55
C ILE A 129 11.78 -3.30 -11.39
N GLN A 130 12.31 -3.42 -10.18
CA GLN A 130 13.68 -3.04 -9.84
C GLN A 130 14.72 -3.93 -10.55
N GLU A 131 14.43 -5.22 -10.72
CA GLU A 131 15.25 -6.17 -11.50
C GLU A 131 15.40 -5.73 -12.96
N LYS A 132 14.36 -5.12 -13.54
CA LYS A 132 14.39 -4.60 -14.93
C LYS A 132 15.00 -3.20 -15.00
N SER A 133 14.70 -2.33 -14.04
CA SER A 133 15.25 -0.98 -13.94
C SER A 133 15.23 -0.46 -12.51
N ARG A 134 16.43 -0.18 -11.96
CA ARG A 134 16.57 0.36 -10.61
C ARG A 134 15.86 1.70 -10.43
N LEU A 135 15.98 2.60 -11.42
CA LEU A 135 15.35 3.92 -11.36
C LEU A 135 13.82 3.80 -11.37
N ALA A 136 13.27 2.94 -12.23
CA ALA A 136 11.83 2.70 -12.28
C ALA A 136 11.32 2.07 -10.96
N GLY A 137 12.10 1.17 -10.36
CA GLY A 137 11.80 0.58 -9.05
C GLY A 137 11.68 1.63 -7.96
N TYR A 138 12.65 2.56 -7.85
CA TYR A 138 12.59 3.64 -6.86
C TYR A 138 11.43 4.59 -7.09
N LEU A 139 11.17 4.98 -8.35
CA LEU A 139 10.04 5.85 -8.69
C LEU A 139 8.69 5.20 -8.38
N ALA A 140 8.56 3.89 -8.58
CA ALA A 140 7.33 3.15 -8.26
C ALA A 140 7.15 2.93 -6.75
N MET A 141 8.24 2.84 -5.99
CA MET A 141 8.21 2.65 -4.54
C MET A 141 7.82 3.93 -3.78
N ALA A 142 8.26 5.11 -4.25
CA ALA A 142 8.00 6.39 -3.60
C ALA A 142 6.51 6.66 -3.29
N PRO A 143 5.55 6.55 -4.24
CA PRO A 143 4.14 6.80 -3.95
C PRO A 143 3.55 5.77 -2.96
N ILE A 144 4.06 4.54 -2.93
CA ILE A 144 3.62 3.51 -1.97
C ILE A 144 4.03 3.91 -0.56
N ILE A 145 5.27 4.35 -0.38
CA ILE A 145 5.79 4.81 0.92
C ILE A 145 5.01 6.03 1.40
N VAL A 146 4.89 7.07 0.56
CA VAL A 146 4.18 8.29 0.93
C VAL A 146 2.74 7.99 1.34
N ARG A 147 2.03 7.19 0.54
CA ARG A 147 0.65 6.79 0.86
C ARG A 147 0.58 5.97 2.15
N ALA A 148 1.56 5.14 2.44
CA ALA A 148 1.58 4.33 3.64
C ALA A 148 1.91 5.13 4.91
N ILE A 149 2.76 6.17 4.83
CA ILE A 149 3.04 7.06 5.96
C ILE A 149 1.83 7.94 6.30
N VAL A 150 1.11 8.40 5.26
CA VAL A 150 0.06 9.41 5.45
C VAL A 150 -1.32 8.79 5.64
N TRP A 151 -1.63 7.71 4.92
CA TRP A 151 -3.01 7.24 4.77
C TRP A 151 -3.23 5.79 5.16
N THR A 152 -2.55 4.84 4.50
CA THR A 152 -2.92 3.43 4.66
C THR A 152 -2.41 2.79 5.94
N GLY A 153 -1.41 3.36 6.61
CA GLY A 153 -0.94 2.84 7.89
C GLY A 153 0.52 2.37 7.88
N PRO A 154 1.25 2.53 9.00
CA PRO A 154 2.69 2.25 9.08
C PRO A 154 3.04 0.75 8.99
N GLU A 155 2.12 -0.13 9.36
CA GLU A 155 2.27 -1.58 9.31
C GLU A 155 2.59 -2.05 7.89
N LYS A 156 2.01 -1.39 6.87
CA LYS A 156 2.27 -1.71 5.46
C LYS A 156 3.71 -1.46 5.06
N ILE A 157 4.35 -0.42 5.59
CA ILE A 157 5.76 -0.12 5.34
C ILE A 157 6.64 -1.17 6.00
N VAL A 158 6.27 -1.57 7.20
CA VAL A 158 7.00 -2.58 7.96
C VAL A 158 6.92 -3.95 7.31
N THR A 159 5.75 -4.36 6.79
CA THR A 159 5.62 -5.60 6.02
C THR A 159 6.35 -5.51 4.68
N PHE A 160 6.29 -4.37 3.99
CA PHE A 160 6.99 -4.12 2.73
C PHE A 160 8.53 -4.19 2.89
N PHE A 161 9.09 -3.56 3.92
CA PHE A 161 10.54 -3.54 4.20
C PHE A 161 10.98 -4.61 5.20
N ARG A 162 10.18 -5.66 5.39
CA ARG A 162 10.47 -6.70 6.39
C ARG A 162 11.85 -7.33 6.18
N LYS A 163 12.25 -7.52 4.91
CA LYS A 163 13.56 -8.09 4.53
C LYS A 163 14.72 -7.19 5.01
N GLU A 164 14.55 -5.88 4.94
CA GLU A 164 15.56 -4.89 5.33
C GLU A 164 15.57 -4.59 6.83
N ILE A 165 14.41 -4.60 7.47
CA ILE A 165 14.27 -4.34 8.91
C ILE A 165 14.84 -5.52 9.72
N GLY A 166 14.49 -6.75 9.33
CA GLY A 166 15.03 -8.00 9.85
C GLY A 166 14.53 -8.39 11.25
N THR A 167 14.94 -7.64 12.28
CA THR A 167 14.74 -8.05 13.69
C THR A 167 13.52 -7.39 14.34
N VAL A 168 12.89 -8.09 15.29
CA VAL A 168 11.72 -7.59 16.05
C VAL A 168 11.97 -6.22 16.73
N PRO A 169 13.10 -5.97 17.41
CA PRO A 169 13.35 -4.65 18.02
C PRO A 169 13.42 -3.52 16.99
N ARG A 170 14.02 -3.78 15.82
CA ARG A 170 14.04 -2.81 14.71
C ARG A 170 12.64 -2.57 14.15
N THR A 171 11.84 -3.62 14.03
CA THR A 171 10.43 -3.50 13.63
C THR A 171 9.65 -2.61 14.59
N ILE A 172 9.80 -2.81 15.90
CA ILE A 172 9.16 -1.99 16.93
C ILE A 172 9.63 -0.53 16.84
N ALA A 173 10.94 -0.30 16.70
CA ALA A 173 11.48 1.05 16.58
C ALA A 173 10.96 1.77 15.32
N VAL A 174 10.93 1.08 14.18
CA VAL A 174 10.39 1.64 12.92
C VAL A 174 8.90 1.94 13.06
N LEU A 175 8.12 1.03 13.66
CA LEU A 175 6.71 1.27 13.95
C LEU A 175 6.50 2.50 14.82
N LEU A 176 7.20 2.60 15.94
CA LEU A 176 7.07 3.73 16.88
C LEU A 176 7.30 5.07 16.18
N VAL A 177 8.33 5.15 15.34
CA VAL A 177 8.67 6.38 14.61
C VAL A 177 7.61 6.68 13.54
N LEU A 178 7.22 5.70 12.74
CA LEU A 178 6.26 5.92 11.66
C LEU A 178 4.86 6.23 12.20
N THR A 179 4.41 5.57 13.26
CA THR A 179 3.12 5.86 13.91
C THR A 179 3.14 7.22 14.59
N ALA A 180 4.29 7.69 15.11
CA ALA A 180 4.43 9.04 15.64
C ALA A 180 4.29 10.09 14.53
N ILE A 181 4.95 9.89 13.38
CA ILE A 181 4.83 10.79 12.22
C ILE A 181 3.38 10.84 11.74
N GLN A 182 2.75 9.67 11.57
CA GLN A 182 1.36 9.57 11.13
C GLN A 182 0.40 10.23 12.13
N ALA A 183 0.53 9.93 13.42
CA ALA A 183 -0.31 10.52 14.46
C ALA A 183 -0.15 12.04 14.53
N LEU A 184 1.06 12.58 14.33
CA LEU A 184 1.29 14.02 14.30
C LEU A 184 0.54 14.67 13.13
N ILE A 185 0.65 14.09 11.93
CA ILE A 185 -0.06 14.57 10.73
C ILE A 185 -1.57 14.57 10.98
N TRP A 186 -2.14 13.47 11.46
CA TRP A 186 -3.57 13.36 11.69
C TRP A 186 -4.07 14.26 12.82
N THR A 187 -3.31 14.42 13.90
CA THR A 187 -3.70 15.35 14.98
C THR A 187 -3.78 16.79 14.48
N VAL A 188 -2.83 17.22 13.63
CA VAL A 188 -2.89 18.54 12.98
C VAL A 188 -4.11 18.65 12.06
N LEU A 189 -4.37 17.65 11.23
CA LEU A 189 -5.53 17.65 10.33
C LEU A 189 -6.86 17.69 11.09
N TYR A 190 -6.97 16.96 12.20
CA TYR A 190 -8.15 16.98 13.05
C TYR A 190 -8.32 18.30 13.78
N GLU A 191 -7.24 18.96 14.22
CA GLU A 191 -7.32 20.31 14.80
C GLU A 191 -7.83 21.33 13.77
N LEU A 192 -7.29 21.32 12.55
CA LEU A 192 -7.77 22.17 11.47
C LEU A 192 -9.24 21.89 11.13
N GLY A 193 -9.62 20.61 11.05
CA GLY A 193 -11.00 20.21 10.77
C GLY A 193 -11.98 20.58 11.88
N TYR A 194 -11.60 20.40 13.14
CA TYR A 194 -12.43 20.76 14.29
C TYR A 194 -12.68 22.26 14.37
N GLY A 195 -11.64 23.07 14.16
CA GLY A 195 -11.77 24.53 14.09
C GLY A 195 -12.76 24.98 13.02
N LEU A 196 -12.71 24.39 11.81
CA LEU A 196 -13.64 24.72 10.72
C LEU A 196 -15.11 24.37 10.97
N VAL A 197 -15.39 23.42 11.88
CA VAL A 197 -16.76 22.92 12.13
C VAL A 197 -17.38 23.57 13.36
N MET A 198 -16.56 23.94 14.34
CA MET A 198 -17.01 24.42 15.66
C MET A 198 -16.88 25.93 15.84
N GLU A 199 -16.17 26.63 14.93
CA GLU A 199 -16.18 28.10 14.79
C GLU A 199 -17.21 28.54 13.73
#